data_AF-A0A1W1HXG7-F1
#
_entry.id   AF-A0A1W1HXG7-F1
#
_cell.length_a   1.000
_cell.length_b   1.000
_cell.length_c   1.000
_cell.angle_alpha   90.00
_cell.angle_beta   90.00
_cell.angle_gamma   90.00
#
_symmetry.space_group_name_H-M   'P 1'
#
loop_
_entity.id
_entity.type
_entity.pdbx_description
1 polymer ?
#
loop_
_entity_poly.entity_id
_entity_poly.type
_entity_poly.pdbx_seq_one_letter_code
_entity_poly.pdbx_strand_id
1 'polypeptide(L)'
;MFDLIERGLNPAVTSTVTLLELLVQPYRDQKDELAQRIFALAGTYPRLEWVSVTMNVADRAAELRARYRLSTPDAIQLATAILHKAVRFYGNDRGLRKVKEIECVLIDELI
;
A
#
# COMPACT_ATOMS: atom_id res chain seq x y z
N MET A 1 9.18 -13.80 -2.00
CA MET A 1 8.66 -12.91 -0.92
C MET A 1 7.20 -12.55 -1.12
N PHE A 2 6.78 -12.18 -2.34
CA PHE A 2 5.36 -12.27 -2.75
C PHE A 2 4.81 -13.67 -2.50
N ASP A 3 5.56 -14.73 -2.84
CA ASP A 3 5.31 -16.10 -2.39
C ASP A 3 5.06 -16.27 -0.88
N LEU A 4 5.66 -15.47 0.02
CA LEU A 4 5.49 -15.63 1.47
C LEU A 4 4.22 -14.90 1.97
N ILE A 5 3.84 -13.82 1.30
CA ILE A 5 2.55 -13.14 1.51
C ILE A 5 1.43 -14.00 0.88
N GLU A 6 1.64 -14.55 -0.31
CA GLU A 6 0.72 -15.48 -1.01
C GLU A 6 0.58 -16.83 -0.30
N ARG A 7 1.65 -17.35 0.31
CA ARG A 7 1.60 -18.53 1.20
C ARG A 7 0.96 -18.20 2.57
N GLY A 8 0.58 -16.94 2.81
CA GLY A 8 -0.07 -16.49 4.04
C GLY A 8 0.81 -16.63 5.27
N LEU A 9 2.13 -16.58 5.16
CA LEU A 9 3.02 -16.80 6.31
C LEU A 9 3.25 -15.53 7.13
N ASN A 10 3.07 -14.35 6.53
CA ASN A 10 3.16 -13.06 7.22
C ASN A 10 1.89 -12.22 6.95
N PRO A 11 1.23 -11.71 8.00
CA PRO A 11 0.17 -10.71 7.84
C PRO A 11 0.69 -9.47 7.11
N ALA A 12 -0.15 -8.92 6.24
CA ALA A 12 0.12 -7.70 5.50
C ALA A 12 -1.02 -6.70 5.71
N VAL A 13 -0.70 -5.42 5.60
CA VAL A 13 -1.68 -4.34 5.69
C VAL A 13 -1.45 -3.38 4.54
N THR A 14 -2.52 -2.89 3.92
CA THR A 14 -2.43 -1.86 2.89
C THR A 14 -3.63 -0.91 2.92
N SER A 15 -3.48 0.27 2.33
CA SER A 15 -4.56 1.24 2.22
C SER A 15 -5.54 0.87 1.11
N THR A 16 -6.82 1.22 1.28
CA THR A 16 -7.80 1.17 0.17
C THR A 16 -7.43 2.07 -1.01
N VAL A 17 -6.49 3.00 -0.86
CA VAL A 17 -5.90 3.76 -1.97
C VAL A 17 -5.21 2.84 -2.98
N THR A 18 -4.56 1.76 -2.53
CA THR A 18 -3.97 0.78 -3.46
C THR A 18 -5.03 0.14 -4.34
N LEU A 19 -6.20 -0.19 -3.79
CA LEU A 19 -7.31 -0.73 -4.60
C LEU A 19 -7.81 0.30 -5.61
N LEU A 20 -7.92 1.58 -5.20
CA LEU A 20 -8.24 2.66 -6.12
C LEU A 20 -7.25 2.69 -7.30
N GLU A 21 -5.94 2.70 -7.01
CA GLU A 21 -4.88 2.74 -8.04
C GLU A 21 -4.97 1.57 -9.01
N LEU A 22 -5.19 0.34 -8.50
CA LEU A 22 -5.34 -0.86 -9.30
C LEU A 22 -6.55 -0.82 -10.24
N LEU A 23 -7.65 -0.18 -9.82
CA LEU A 23 -8.90 -0.12 -10.59
C LEU A 23 -8.94 1.01 -11.61
N VAL A 24 -8.13 2.07 -11.45
CA VAL A 24 -8.16 3.23 -12.38
C VAL A 24 -7.91 2.82 -13.82
N GLN A 25 -6.88 2.02 -14.10
CA GLN A 25 -6.51 1.66 -15.47
C GLN A 25 -7.58 0.79 -16.16
N PRO A 26 -8.07 -0.31 -15.54
CA PRO A 26 -9.19 -1.08 -16.06
C PRO A 26 -10.42 -0.23 -16.41
N TYR A 27 -10.81 0.71 -15.53
CA TYR A 27 -11.95 1.59 -15.80
C TYR A 27 -11.69 2.58 -16.93
N ARG A 28 -10.47 3.14 -17.04
CA ARG A 28 -10.10 4.01 -18.16
C ARG A 28 -10.17 3.29 -19.51
N ASP A 29 -9.81 2.02 -19.52
CA ASP A 29 -9.85 1.16 -20.70
C ASP A 29 -11.24 0.56 -20.97
N GLN A 30 -12.27 0.88 -20.17
CA GLN A 30 -13.62 0.31 -20.24
C GLN A 30 -13.63 -1.23 -20.11
N LYS A 31 -12.69 -1.79 -19.34
CA LYS A 31 -12.57 -3.23 -19.08
C LYS A 31 -13.24 -3.59 -17.75
N ASP A 32 -14.57 -3.44 -17.68
CA ASP A 32 -15.32 -3.63 -16.43
C ASP A 32 -15.17 -5.05 -15.85
N GLU A 33 -15.10 -6.07 -16.71
CA GLU A 33 -14.86 -7.45 -16.25
C GLU A 33 -13.50 -7.60 -15.55
N LEU A 34 -12.46 -6.91 -16.04
CA LEU A 34 -11.14 -6.92 -15.42
C LEU A 34 -11.18 -6.19 -14.07
N ALA A 35 -11.85 -5.05 -13.99
CA ALA A 35 -12.03 -4.30 -12.74
C ALA A 35 -12.75 -5.14 -11.67
N GLN A 36 -13.83 -5.83 -12.06
CA GLN A 36 -14.57 -6.71 -11.17
C GLN A 36 -13.72 -7.89 -10.67
N ARG A 37 -12.92 -8.50 -11.56
CA ARG A 37 -11.99 -9.58 -11.18
C ARG A 37 -10.93 -9.08 -10.19
N ILE A 38 -10.34 -7.92 -10.43
CA ILE A 38 -9.36 -7.30 -9.52
C ILE A 38 -9.99 -7.04 -8.15
N PHE A 39 -11.18 -6.44 -8.11
CA PHE A 39 -11.90 -6.18 -6.85
C PHE A 39 -12.23 -7.47 -6.10
N ALA A 40 -12.72 -8.49 -6.80
CA ALA A 40 -13.03 -9.78 -6.20
C ALA A 40 -11.78 -10.45 -5.60
N LEU A 41 -10.66 -10.45 -6.34
CA LEU A 41 -9.39 -11.02 -5.87
C LEU A 41 -8.78 -10.25 -4.70
N ALA A 42 -8.94 -8.92 -4.66
CA ALA A 42 -8.45 -8.11 -3.54
C ALA A 42 -8.99 -8.61 -2.18
N GLY A 43 -10.24 -9.10 -2.15
CA GLY A 43 -10.88 -9.64 -0.95
C GLY A 43 -10.50 -11.08 -0.61
N THR A 44 -9.77 -11.81 -1.46
CA THR A 44 -9.46 -13.23 -1.25
C THR A 44 -8.07 -13.50 -0.68
N TYR A 45 -7.20 -12.49 -0.61
CA TYR A 45 -5.84 -12.66 -0.09
C TYR A 45 -5.84 -12.93 1.41
N PRO A 46 -5.45 -14.14 1.85
CA PRO A 46 -5.46 -14.48 3.27
C PRO A 46 -4.44 -13.63 4.03
N ARG A 47 -4.87 -13.05 5.15
CA ARG A 47 -4.05 -12.21 6.06
C ARG A 47 -3.59 -10.87 5.46
N LEU A 48 -4.23 -10.40 4.39
CA LEU A 48 -4.14 -9.01 3.96
C LEU A 48 -5.28 -8.20 4.57
N GLU A 49 -4.95 -7.18 5.37
CA GLU A 49 -5.90 -6.21 5.90
C GLU A 49 -5.97 -4.97 4.98
N TRP A 50 -7.18 -4.64 4.54
CA TRP A 50 -7.46 -3.39 3.82
C TRP A 50 -7.90 -2.31 4.79
N VAL A 51 -7.13 -1.21 4.86
CA VAL A 51 -7.35 -0.11 5.80
C VAL A 51 -7.90 1.10 5.07
N SER A 52 -9.03 1.62 5.54
CA SER A 52 -9.63 2.84 5.02
C SER A 52 -8.80 4.08 5.36
N VAL A 53 -8.86 5.09 4.49
CA VAL A 53 -8.24 6.40 4.78
C VAL A 53 -9.12 7.15 5.77
N THR A 54 -8.80 7.02 7.06
CA THR A 54 -9.46 7.76 8.15
C THR A 54 -8.83 9.15 8.35
N MET A 55 -9.43 10.01 9.17
CA MET A 55 -8.84 11.31 9.54
C MET A 55 -7.45 11.16 10.16
N ASN A 56 -7.23 10.14 10.99
CA ASN A 56 -5.92 9.88 11.61
C ASN A 56 -4.87 9.46 10.57
N VAL A 57 -5.27 8.65 9.59
CA VAL A 57 -4.39 8.28 8.46
C VAL A 57 -4.05 9.50 7.64
N ALA A 58 -5.04 10.35 7.33
CA ALA A 58 -4.85 11.56 6.54
C ALA A 58 -3.93 12.58 7.23
N ASP A 59 -4.11 12.82 8.53
CA ASP A 59 -3.26 13.71 9.34
C ASP A 59 -1.81 13.21 9.37
N ARG A 60 -1.63 11.93 9.70
CA ARG A 60 -0.29 11.32 9.72
C ARG A 60 0.38 11.32 8.34
N ALA A 61 -0.39 11.08 7.28
CA ALA A 61 0.10 11.15 5.91
C ALA A 61 0.54 12.57 5.55
N ALA A 62 -0.22 13.59 5.95
CA ALA A 62 0.14 14.98 5.72
C ALA A 62 1.47 15.35 6.40
N GLU A 63 1.68 14.93 7.65
CA GLU A 63 2.95 15.13 8.36
C GLU A 63 4.14 14.47 7.63
N LEU A 64 4.01 13.19 7.27
CA LEU A 64 5.06 12.45 6.55
C LEU A 64 5.35 13.06 5.19
N ARG A 65 4.29 13.43 4.44
CA ARG A 65 4.40 14.10 3.14
C ARG A 65 5.15 15.42 3.26
N ALA A 66 4.82 16.25 4.25
CA ALA A 66 5.48 17.53 4.46
C ALA A 66 6.97 17.36 4.82
N ARG A 67 7.28 16.39 5.69
CA ARG A 67 8.65 16.10 6.13
C ARG A 67 9.53 15.54 5.01
N TYR A 68 9.03 14.59 4.24
CA TYR A 68 9.83 13.80 3.30
C TYR A 68 9.57 14.12 1.83
N ARG A 69 8.63 15.03 1.53
CA ARG A 69 8.22 15.41 0.16
C ARG A 69 7.73 14.23 -0.68
N LEU A 70 7.02 13.30 -0.05
CA LEU A 70 6.47 12.09 -0.68
C LEU A 70 5.33 12.45 -1.65
N SER A 71 4.92 11.52 -2.50
CA SER A 71 3.62 11.59 -3.19
C SER A 71 2.46 11.41 -2.18
N THR A 72 1.24 11.79 -2.55
CA THR A 72 0.07 11.64 -1.65
C THR A 72 -0.26 10.18 -1.42
N PRO A 73 -0.29 9.31 -2.45
CA PRO A 73 -0.46 7.86 -2.25
C PRO A 73 0.61 7.25 -1.36
N ASP A 74 1.90 7.54 -1.58
CA ASP A 74 2.99 6.98 -0.77
C ASP A 74 2.89 7.41 0.69
N ALA A 75 2.54 8.69 0.93
CA ALA A 75 2.36 9.20 2.28
C ALA A 75 1.18 8.51 3.00
N ILE A 76 0.07 8.24 2.29
CA ILE A 76 -1.08 7.50 2.83
C ILE A 76 -0.68 6.06 3.15
N GLN A 77 -0.03 5.36 2.21
CA GLN A 77 0.39 3.98 2.42
C GLN A 77 1.38 3.84 3.60
N LEU A 78 2.35 4.75 3.71
CA LEU A 78 3.27 4.79 4.85
C LEU A 78 2.56 5.09 6.17
N ALA A 79 1.65 6.06 6.19
CA ALA A 79 0.87 6.38 7.39
C ALA A 79 0.03 5.17 7.84
N THR A 80 -0.62 4.49 6.89
CA THR A 80 -1.34 3.24 7.15
C THR A 80 -0.43 2.18 7.77
N ALA A 81 0.72 1.91 7.16
CA ALA A 81 1.66 0.90 7.65
C ALA A 81 2.16 1.22 9.07
N ILE A 82 2.53 2.48 9.33
CA ILE A 82 3.02 2.92 10.65
C ILE A 82 1.91 2.82 11.71
N LEU A 83 0.70 3.29 11.42
CA LEU A 83 -0.41 3.28 12.37
C LEU A 83 -0.88 1.85 12.72
N HIS A 84 -0.79 0.94 11.76
CA HIS A 84 -1.07 -0.49 11.95
C HIS A 84 0.14 -1.31 12.41
N LYS A 85 1.23 -0.64 12.83
CA LYS A 85 2.43 -1.26 13.42
C LYS A 85 3.08 -2.30 12.51
N ALA A 86 3.05 -2.07 11.20
CA ALA A 86 3.83 -2.86 10.26
C ALA A 86 5.33 -2.75 10.60
N VAL A 87 6.05 -3.86 10.49
CA VAL A 87 7.49 -3.91 10.79
C VAL A 87 8.31 -3.34 9.64
N ARG A 88 7.84 -3.58 8.40
CA ARG A 88 8.50 -3.16 7.16
C ARG A 88 7.47 -2.64 6.18
N PHE A 89 7.87 -1.63 5.42
CA PHE A 89 7.11 -1.11 4.29
C PHE A 89 7.76 -1.55 2.98
N TYR A 90 6.97 -2.09 2.06
CA TYR A 90 7.44 -2.49 0.73
C TYR A 90 6.90 -1.51 -0.30
N GLY A 91 7.77 -0.96 -1.14
CA GLY A 91 7.39 -0.03 -2.19
C GLY A 91 8.43 0.07 -3.29
N ASN A 92 8.10 0.79 -4.36
CA ASN A 92 8.98 0.95 -5.52
C ASN A 92 9.74 2.29 -5.52
N ASP A 93 9.29 3.27 -4.73
CA ASP A 93 9.88 4.61 -4.76
C ASP A 93 11.16 4.69 -3.91
N ARG A 94 12.29 5.02 -4.54
CA ARG A 94 13.58 5.29 -3.89
C ARG A 94 13.50 6.43 -2.88
N GLY A 95 12.54 7.35 -3.03
CA GLY A 95 12.24 8.42 -2.08
C GLY A 95 11.90 7.91 -0.67
N LEU A 96 11.36 6.69 -0.57
CA LEU A 96 10.97 6.04 0.70
C LEU A 96 12.17 5.77 1.62
N ARG A 97 13.39 5.62 1.09
CA ARG A 97 14.61 5.37 1.88
C ARG A 97 14.92 6.47 2.91
N LYS A 98 14.33 7.66 2.74
CA LYS A 98 14.54 8.80 3.63
C LYS A 98 13.65 8.75 4.87
N VAL A 99 12.61 7.93 4.85
CA VAL A 99 11.66 7.73 5.95
C VAL A 99 12.38 6.99 7.07
N LYS A 100 12.19 7.44 8.31
CA LYS A 100 12.90 6.91 9.50
C LYS A 100 11.99 6.16 10.44
N GLU A 101 10.68 6.31 10.26
CA GLU A 101 9.63 5.81 11.13
C GLU A 101 9.35 4.31 10.94
N ILE A 102 9.73 3.76 9.78
CA ILE A 102 9.57 2.35 9.43
C ILE A 102 10.69 1.93 8.46
N GLU A 103 11.12 0.67 8.53
CA GLU A 103 12.09 0.12 7.58
C GLU A 103 11.43 0.00 6.19
N CYS A 104 11.92 0.79 5.23
CA CYS A 104 11.47 0.74 3.84
C CYS A 104 12.36 -0.19 3.01
N VAL A 105 11.75 -1.21 2.40
CA VAL A 105 12.39 -2.16 1.49
C VAL A 105 11.91 -1.89 0.06
N LEU A 106 12.85 -1.69 -0.86
CA LEU A 106 12.50 -1.54 -2.27
C LEU A 106 12.20 -2.90 -2.89
N ILE A 107 11.08 -3.01 -3.60
CA ILE A 107 10.69 -4.28 -4.24
C ILE A 107 11.68 -4.67 -5.35
N ASP A 108 12.25 -3.69 -6.06
CA ASP A 108 13.29 -3.92 -7.08
C ASP A 108 14.56 -4.60 -6.52
N GLU A 109 14.77 -4.57 -5.20
CA GLU A 109 15.91 -5.22 -4.53
C GLU A 109 15.60 -6.63 -4.04
N LEU A 110 14.36 -7.10 -4.25
CA LEU A 110 13.89 -8.43 -3.89
C LEU A 110 13.84 -9.39 -5.10
N ILE A 111 14.21 -8.93 -6.29
CA ILE A 111 14.19 -9.68 -7.56
C ILE A 111 15.62 -9.94 -8.04
#